data_AF-A0A016QKI8-F1
#
_entry.id   AF-A0A016QKI8-F1
#
_cell.length_a   1.000
_cell.length_b   1.000
_cell.length_c   1.000
_cell.angle_alpha   90.00
_cell.angle_beta   90.00
_cell.angle_gamma   90.00
#
_symmetry.space_group_name_H-M   'P 1'
#
loop_
_entity.id
_entity.type
_entity.pdbx_description
1 polymer ?
#
loop_
_entity_poly.entity_id
_entity_poly.type
_entity_poly.pdbx_seq_one_letter_code
_entity_poly.pdbx_strand_id
1 'polypeptide(L)' 'MRGDPAALAEMQRRADVRIAPVTVIGEQVFNGPFDEQRPRILAALQAGTSSS' A
#
# COMPACT_ATOMS: atom_id res chain seq x y z
N MET A 1 -26.09 -4.01 9.73
CA MET A 1 -25.91 -3.58 8.33
C MET A 1 -24.51 -3.98 7.90
N ARG A 2 -24.36 -5.11 7.20
CA ARG A 2 -23.08 -5.48 6.58
C ARG A 2 -23.00 -4.63 5.31
N GLY A 3 -22.14 -3.61 5.29
CA GLY A 3 -22.05 -2.69 4.16
C GLY A 3 -21.77 -3.46 2.87
N ASP A 4 -22.61 -3.24 1.85
CA ASP A 4 -22.42 -3.84 0.54
C ASP A 4 -21.08 -3.35 -0.05
N PRO A 5 -20.12 -4.26 -0.34
CA PRO A 5 -18.82 -3.88 -0.91
C PRO A 5 -18.94 -3.07 -2.20
N ALA A 6 -20.01 -3.32 -2.99
CA ALA A 6 -20.26 -2.59 -4.21
C ALA A 6 -20.69 -1.14 -3.93
N ALA A 7 -21.48 -0.91 -2.87
CA ALA A 7 -21.87 0.43 -2.44
C ALA A 7 -20.67 1.23 -1.91
N LEU A 8 -19.74 0.56 -1.21
CA LEU A 8 -18.50 1.20 -0.75
C LEU A 8 -17.61 1.62 -1.93
N ALA A 9 -17.47 0.78 -2.96
CA ALA A 9 -16.70 1.11 -4.17
C ALA A 9 -17.34 2.26 -4.97
N GLU A 10 -18.67 2.28 -5.08
CA GLU A 10 -19.43 3.36 -5.70
C GLU A 10 -19.24 4.70 -4.96
N MET A 11 -19.29 4.68 -3.63
CA MET A 11 -19.06 5.88 -2.79
C MET A 11 -17.62 6.37 -2.88
N GLN A 12 -16.63 5.48 -2.85
CA GLN A 12 -15.22 5.86 -2.98
C GLN A 12 -14.91 6.49 -4.34
N ARG A 13 -15.51 5.96 -5.42
CA ARG A 13 -15.40 6.56 -6.78
C ARG A 13 -16.00 7.97 -6.85
N ARG A 14 -17.15 8.19 -6.20
CA ARG A 14 -17.83 9.50 -6.20
C ARG A 14 -17.12 10.54 -5.33
N ALA A 15 -16.40 10.09 -4.30
CA ALA A 15 -15.71 10.95 -3.34
C ALA A 15 -14.26 11.32 -3.76
N ASP A 16 -13.80 10.90 -4.95
CA ASP A 16 -12.40 11.02 -5.40
C ASP A 16 -11.38 10.48 -4.39
N VAL A 17 -11.79 9.49 -3.60
CA VAL A 17 -10.94 8.86 -2.58
C VAL A 17 -10.10 7.79 -3.26
N ARG A 18 -8.81 8.05 -3.44
CA ARG A 18 -7.84 7.02 -3.85
C ARG A 18 -7.32 6.25 -2.64
N ILE A 19 -7.66 4.96 -2.56
CA ILE A 19 -6.99 4.02 -1.66
C ILE A 19 -5.72 3.51 -2.36
N ALA A 20 -4.56 3.86 -1.83
CA ALA A 20 -3.27 3.33 -2.26
C ALA A 20 -2.76 2.30 -1.25
N PRO A 21 -2.05 1.24 -1.68
CA PRO A 21 -1.44 0.29 -0.77
C PRO A 21 -0.38 0.99 0.10
N VAL A 22 -0.31 0.58 1.38
CA VAL A 22 0.76 0.97 2.31
C VAL A 22 1.55 -0.28 2.65
N THR A 23 2.86 -0.23 2.43
CA THR A 23 3.77 -1.34 2.75
C THR A 23 4.68 -0.94 3.90
N VAL A 24 4.82 -1.80 4.92
CA VAL A 24 5.68 -1.56 6.08
C VAL A 24 6.74 -2.67 6.18
N ILE A 25 8.01 -2.29 6.29
CA ILE A 25 9.17 -3.20 6.44
C ILE A 25 10.06 -2.67 7.56
N GLY A 26 10.03 -3.34 8.72
CA GLY A 26 10.64 -2.80 9.93
C GLY A 26 10.04 -1.43 10.25
N GLU A 27 10.88 -0.40 10.38
CA GLU A 27 10.46 0.99 10.60
C GLU A 27 10.20 1.78 9.29
N GLN A 28 10.38 1.16 8.13
CA GLN A 28 10.21 1.82 6.83
C GLN A 28 8.76 1.72 6.35
N VAL A 29 8.18 2.85 5.93
CA VAL A 29 6.81 2.93 5.39
C VAL A 29 6.84 3.41 3.94
N PHE A 30 6.16 2.67 3.05
CA PHE A 30 6.02 2.97 1.63
C PHE A 30 4.55 3.20 1.28
N ASN A 31 4.28 4.25 0.50
CA ASN A 31 2.94 4.67 0.09
C ASN A 31 2.91 4.87 -1.43
N GLY A 32 1.72 4.80 -2.03
CA GLY A 32 1.51 5.05 -3.47
C GLY A 32 1.21 3.78 -4.27
N PRO A 33 1.20 3.83 -5.62
CA PRO A 33 1.03 2.65 -6.46
C PRO A 33 2.13 1.60 -6.22
N PHE A 34 1.79 0.32 -6.35
CA PHE A 34 2.74 -0.77 -6.09
C PHE A 34 3.97 -0.71 -7.01
N ASP A 35 3.80 -0.34 -8.28
CA ASP A 35 4.91 -0.27 -9.24
C ASP A 35 5.97 0.77 -8.83
N GLU A 36 5.55 1.86 -8.19
CA GLU A 36 6.44 2.88 -7.63
C GLU A 36 7.11 2.42 -6.33
N GLN A 37 6.39 1.62 -5.53
CA GLN A 37 6.93 1.08 -4.27
C GLN A 37 7.94 -0.05 -4.48
N ARG A 38 7.71 -0.91 -5.48
CA ARG A 38 8.47 -2.13 -5.74
C ARG A 38 10.00 -1.96 -5.70
N PRO A 39 10.63 -0.99 -6.40
CA PRO A 39 12.09 -0.84 -6.34
C PRO A 39 12.59 -0.52 -4.92
N ARG A 40 11.84 0.25 -4.14
CA ARG A 40 12.20 0.64 -2.76
C ARG A 40 12.01 -0.50 -1.78
N ILE A 41 10.93 -1.27 -1.95
CA ILE A 41 10.67 -2.50 -1.19
C ILE A 41 11.83 -3.48 -1.36
N LEU A 42 12.27 -3.73 -2.60
CA LEU A 42 13.37 -4.66 -2.87
C LEU A 42 14.68 -4.20 -2.22
N ALA A 43 14.98 -2.90 -2.27
CA ALA A 43 16.16 -2.35 -1.59
C ALA A 43 16.09 -2.52 -0.07
N ALA A 44 14.93 -2.26 0.54
CA ALA A 44 14.73 -2.42 1.99
C ALA A 44 14.91 -3.87 2.44
N LEU A 45 14.42 -4.84 1.66
CA LEU A 45 14.58 -6.26 1.96
C LEU A 45 16.04 -6.71 1.86
N GLN A 46 16.81 -6.19 0.89
CA GLN A 46 18.25 -6.49 0.74
C GLN A 46 19.09 -5.90 1.88
N ALA A 47 18.74 -4.71 2.36
CA ALA A 47 19.41 -4.10 3.50
C ALA A 47 19.19 -4.91 4.80
N GLY A 48 17.99 -5.46 4.99
CA GLY A 48 17.66 -6.31 6.14
C GLY A 48 18.43 -7.63 6.16
N THR A 49 18.64 -8.26 5.00
CA THR A 49 19.40 -9.54 4.91
C THR A 49 20.91 -9.38 5.03
N SER A 50 21.46 -8.17 4.86
CA SER A 50 22.90 -7.90 5.00
C SER A 50 23.33 -7.69 6.46
N SER A 51 22.37 -7.65 7.40
CA SER A 51 22.58 -7.40 8.82
C SER A 51 22.55 -8.69 9.68
N SER A 52 22.70 -9.86 9.06
CA SER A 52 22.65 -11.18 9.71
C SER A 52 23.87 -12.03 9.37
#